data_AF-Q486D2-F1
#
_entry.id   AF-Q486D2-F1
#
_cell.length_a   1.000
_cell.length_b   1.000
_cell.length_c   1.000
_cell.angle_alpha   90.00
_cell.angle_beta   90.00
_cell.angle_gamma   90.00
#
_symmetry.space_group_name_H-M   'P 1'
#
loop_
_entity.id
_entity.type
_entity.pdbx_description
1 polymer ?
#
loop_
_entity_poly.entity_id
_entity_poly.type
_entity_poly.pdbx_seq_one_letter_code
_entity_poly.pdbx_strand_id
1 'polypeptide(L)'
;MQSDKNIPDYLTDDFSMYLENMDSLTDPENPELLSIYLTNLFEQLKATPLLFSGMVDQLAMAITTKIRIDSKNLALVDLAEEPSWADVKPFVGVHADARACITELMQHAEQDLKTAVLIIHFYNRYDATPLKAEADDFDQADDYASDDFDENY
;
A
#
# COMPACT_ATOMS: atom_id res chain seq x y z
N MET A 1 11.34 -20.11 6.36
CA MET A 1 10.40 -19.00 6.14
C MET A 1 9.62 -19.34 4.88
N GLN A 2 8.40 -19.86 5.01
CA GLN A 2 7.50 -20.05 3.88
C GLN A 2 6.77 -18.73 3.69
N SER A 3 7.30 -17.88 2.82
CA SER A 3 6.58 -16.74 2.26
C SER A 3 5.38 -17.29 1.51
N ASP A 4 4.17 -16.85 1.85
CA ASP A 4 2.95 -17.15 1.09
C ASP A 4 3.18 -16.72 -0.37
N LYS A 5 3.52 -17.68 -1.24
CA LYS A 5 3.72 -17.47 -2.68
C LYS A 5 2.40 -17.34 -3.46
N ASN A 6 1.30 -17.03 -2.77
CA ASN A 6 -0.01 -16.90 -3.38
C ASN A 6 -0.21 -15.45 -3.82
N ILE A 7 0.66 -14.96 -4.71
CA ILE A 7 0.41 -13.75 -5.47
C ILE A 7 -0.61 -14.13 -6.55
N PRO A 8 -1.75 -13.43 -6.66
CA PRO A 8 -2.71 -13.70 -7.73
C PRO A 8 -2.10 -13.48 -9.13
N ASP A 9 -2.55 -14.28 -10.11
CA ASP A 9 -2.02 -14.23 -11.48
C ASP A 9 -2.09 -12.82 -12.08
N TYR A 10 -3.18 -12.08 -11.81
CA TYR A 10 -3.39 -10.72 -12.32
C TYR A 10 -2.43 -9.67 -11.74
N LEU A 11 -1.69 -9.97 -10.67
CA LEU A 11 -0.68 -9.07 -10.07
C LEU A 11 0.75 -9.53 -10.32
N THR A 12 0.96 -10.73 -10.85
CA THR A 12 2.26 -11.40 -10.82
C THR A 12 3.36 -10.60 -11.54
N ASP A 13 3.05 -10.05 -12.72
CA ASP A 13 4.00 -9.29 -13.51
C ASP A 13 4.36 -7.95 -12.84
N ASP A 14 3.35 -7.16 -12.45
CA ASP A 14 3.56 -5.86 -11.78
C ASP A 14 4.26 -6.03 -10.41
N PHE A 15 3.91 -7.08 -9.66
CA PHE A 15 4.54 -7.39 -8.38
C PHE A 15 6.01 -7.78 -8.55
N SER A 16 6.34 -8.54 -9.59
CA SER A 16 7.73 -8.91 -9.90
C SER A 16 8.55 -7.67 -10.26
N MET A 17 8.01 -6.77 -11.09
CA MET A 17 8.66 -5.50 -11.42
C MET A 17 8.87 -4.62 -10.17
N TYR A 18 7.86 -4.51 -9.32
CA TYR A 18 7.98 -3.77 -8.06
C TYR A 18 9.07 -4.33 -7.15
N LEU A 19 9.11 -5.66 -6.96
CA LEU A 19 10.15 -6.33 -6.17
C LEU A 19 11.55 -6.04 -6.72
N GLU A 20 11.74 -6.21 -8.02
CA GLU A 20 13.03 -5.94 -8.68
C GLU A 20 13.48 -4.49 -8.44
N ASN A 21 12.57 -3.52 -8.54
CA ASN A 21 12.87 -2.12 -8.29
C ASN A 21 13.26 -1.85 -6.83
N MET A 22 12.50 -2.40 -5.87
CA MET A 22 12.78 -2.23 -4.43
C MET A 22 14.13 -2.86 -4.05
N ASP A 23 14.41 -4.07 -4.55
CA ASP A 23 15.67 -4.75 -4.32
C ASP A 23 16.85 -4.00 -4.94
N SER A 24 16.68 -3.45 -6.16
CA SER A 24 17.74 -2.70 -6.86
C SER A 24 18.20 -1.44 -6.12
N LEU A 25 17.33 -0.85 -5.30
CA LEU A 25 17.58 0.36 -4.53
C LEU A 25 17.94 0.07 -3.07
N THR A 26 17.88 -1.19 -2.65
CA THR A 26 18.27 -1.63 -1.32
C THR A 26 19.77 -1.93 -1.30
N ASP A 27 20.55 -0.91 -0.94
CA ASP A 27 22.00 -1.01 -0.85
C ASP A 27 22.47 -0.96 0.61
N PRO A 28 23.07 -2.04 1.16
CA PRO A 28 23.62 -2.04 2.51
C PRO A 28 24.72 -0.99 2.74
N GLU A 29 25.44 -0.59 1.69
CA GLU A 29 26.45 0.47 1.75
C GLU A 29 25.83 1.87 1.73
N ASN A 30 24.61 2.00 1.18
CA ASN A 30 23.86 3.25 1.08
C ASN A 30 22.40 3.06 1.55
N PRO A 31 22.15 2.85 2.86
CA PRO A 31 20.83 2.49 3.38
C PRO A 31 19.73 3.54 3.16
N GLU A 32 20.10 4.80 2.90
CA GLU A 32 19.17 5.90 2.62
C GLU A 32 18.78 6.01 1.14
N LEU A 33 19.38 5.20 0.25
CA LEU A 33 19.12 5.31 -1.20
C LEU A 33 17.64 5.12 -1.52
N LEU A 34 17.05 4.05 -0.97
CA LEU A 34 15.64 3.74 -1.15
C LEU A 34 14.75 4.84 -0.56
N SER A 35 14.96 5.24 0.69
CA SER A 35 14.13 6.26 1.35
C SER A 35 14.12 7.58 0.58
N ILE A 36 15.30 8.06 0.16
CA ILE A 36 15.45 9.27 -0.65
C ILE A 36 14.74 9.13 -2.00
N TYR A 37 14.88 7.97 -2.65
CA TYR A 37 14.22 7.72 -3.92
C TYR A 37 12.69 7.80 -3.79
N LEU A 38 12.11 7.11 -2.80
CA LEU A 38 10.66 7.10 -2.56
C LEU A 38 10.13 8.50 -2.24
N THR A 39 10.83 9.28 -1.42
CA THR A 39 10.48 10.69 -1.14
C THR A 39 10.45 11.52 -2.42
N ASN A 40 11.48 11.42 -3.25
CA ASN A 40 11.55 12.16 -4.51
C ASN A 40 10.46 11.74 -5.50
N LEU A 41 10.14 10.45 -5.55
CA LEU A 41 9.11 9.89 -6.43
C LEU A 41 7.73 10.42 -6.03
N PHE A 42 7.46 10.49 -4.73
CA PHE A 42 6.22 11.07 -4.22
C PHE A 42 6.09 12.57 -4.51
N GLU A 43 7.16 13.35 -4.38
CA GLU A 43 7.13 14.77 -4.73
C GLU A 43 6.86 15.00 -6.22
N GLN A 44 7.39 14.15 -7.10
CA GLN A 44 7.06 14.18 -8.53
C GLN A 44 5.58 13.84 -8.78
N LEU A 45 5.07 12.81 -8.09
CA LEU A 45 3.65 12.43 -8.18
C LEU A 45 2.73 13.56 -7.69
N LYS A 46 3.08 14.25 -6.60
CA LYS A 46 2.32 15.43 -6.12
C LYS A 46 2.29 16.56 -7.14
N ALA A 47 3.40 16.81 -7.82
CA ALA A 47 3.48 17.84 -8.85
C ALA A 47 2.70 17.46 -10.12
N THR A 48 2.59 16.16 -10.43
CA THR A 48 1.87 15.64 -11.60
C THR A 48 1.17 14.33 -11.24
N PRO A 49 -0.09 14.39 -10.74
CA PRO A 49 -0.79 13.22 -10.18
C PRO A 49 -0.98 12.02 -11.11
N LEU A 50 -0.86 12.21 -12.44
CA LEU A 50 -0.98 11.14 -13.43
C LEU A 50 0.36 10.74 -14.07
N LEU A 51 1.48 11.18 -13.48
CA LEU A 51 2.82 10.92 -13.99
C LEU A 51 3.11 9.43 -14.21
N PHE A 52 2.60 8.59 -13.31
CA PHE A 52 2.81 7.14 -13.32
C PHE A 52 1.64 6.34 -13.87
N SER A 53 0.76 6.96 -14.67
CA SER A 53 -0.34 6.20 -15.27
C SER A 53 0.21 5.12 -16.21
N GLY A 54 -0.25 3.87 -16.00
CA GLY A 54 0.28 2.68 -16.66
C GLY A 54 1.67 2.20 -16.17
N MET A 55 2.24 2.84 -15.15
CA MET A 55 3.49 2.41 -14.46
C MET A 55 3.18 2.13 -12.99
N VAL A 56 2.46 1.02 -12.75
CA VAL A 56 1.88 0.72 -11.44
C VAL A 56 2.95 0.41 -10.39
N ASP A 57 4.07 -0.20 -10.80
CA ASP A 57 5.25 -0.43 -9.96
C ASP A 57 5.79 0.90 -9.40
N GLN A 58 5.95 1.92 -10.24
CA GLN A 58 6.41 3.25 -9.84
C GLN A 58 5.37 3.95 -8.96
N LEU A 59 4.09 3.82 -9.30
CA LEU A 59 3.01 4.37 -8.47
C LEU A 59 3.01 3.73 -7.08
N ALA A 60 3.17 2.41 -6.98
CA ALA A 60 3.25 1.68 -5.72
C ALA A 60 4.44 2.16 -4.89
N MET A 61 5.61 2.32 -5.50
CA MET A 61 6.79 2.89 -4.82
C MET A 61 6.51 4.31 -4.32
N ALA A 62 5.90 5.16 -5.14
CA ALA A 62 5.65 6.55 -4.80
C ALA A 62 4.72 6.71 -3.59
N ILE A 63 3.76 5.79 -3.40
CA ILE A 63 2.76 5.90 -2.34
C ILE A 63 3.03 4.98 -1.15
N THR A 64 4.00 4.06 -1.21
CA THR A 64 4.20 3.01 -0.19
C THR A 64 4.41 3.54 1.24
N THR A 65 5.01 4.71 1.39
CA THR A 65 5.23 5.35 2.71
C THR A 65 4.11 6.32 3.11
N LYS A 66 3.18 6.59 2.19
CA LYS A 66 2.10 7.58 2.28
C LYS A 66 0.71 6.98 2.45
N ILE A 67 0.63 5.66 2.45
CA ILE A 67 -0.58 4.92 2.79
C ILE A 67 -0.29 3.91 3.89
N ARG A 68 -1.31 3.62 4.68
CA ARG A 68 -1.33 2.51 5.65
C ARG A 68 -2.40 1.52 5.22
N ILE A 69 -2.04 0.27 5.02
CA ILE A 69 -2.98 -0.78 4.65
C ILE A 69 -3.28 -1.63 5.88
N ASP A 70 -4.55 -1.76 6.23
CA ASP A 70 -5.02 -2.76 7.19
C ASP A 70 -4.95 -4.16 6.55
N SER A 71 -3.73 -4.67 6.46
CA SER A 71 -3.42 -5.93 5.80
C SER A 71 -4.06 -7.13 6.49
N LYS A 72 -4.41 -7.02 7.78
CA LYS A 72 -5.08 -8.11 8.51
C LYS A 72 -6.51 -8.28 8.02
N ASN A 73 -7.27 -7.19 7.93
CA ASN A 73 -8.66 -7.25 7.50
C ASN A 73 -8.77 -7.38 5.97
N LEU A 74 -7.88 -6.75 5.20
CA LEU A 74 -7.85 -6.93 3.75
C LEU A 74 -7.54 -8.39 3.34
N ALA A 75 -6.73 -9.11 4.13
CA ALA A 75 -6.45 -10.52 3.88
C ALA A 75 -7.68 -11.46 4.07
N LEU A 76 -8.79 -10.95 4.63
CA LEU A 76 -10.05 -11.69 4.75
C LEU A 76 -10.91 -11.58 3.48
N VAL A 77 -10.59 -10.64 2.59
CA VAL A 77 -11.23 -10.50 1.28
C VAL A 77 -10.68 -11.58 0.34
N ASP A 78 -11.54 -12.14 -0.51
CA ASP A 78 -11.06 -13.03 -1.58
C ASP A 78 -10.37 -12.20 -2.67
N LEU A 79 -9.04 -12.33 -2.73
CA LEU A 79 -8.18 -11.63 -3.68
C LEU A 79 -7.70 -12.56 -4.80
N ALA A 80 -8.22 -13.79 -4.90
CA ALA A 80 -7.85 -14.72 -5.98
C ALA A 80 -8.26 -14.18 -7.35
N GLU A 81 -9.40 -13.50 -7.41
CA GLU A 81 -9.80 -12.65 -8.53
C GLU A 81 -9.56 -11.18 -8.22
N GLU A 82 -9.55 -10.36 -9.25
CA GLU A 82 -9.31 -8.93 -9.10
C GLU A 82 -10.48 -8.23 -8.39
N PRO A 83 -10.27 -7.64 -7.20
CA PRO A 83 -11.34 -7.00 -6.46
C PRO A 83 -11.76 -5.68 -7.10
N SER A 84 -12.94 -5.17 -6.72
CA SER A 84 -13.31 -3.79 -7.03
C SER A 84 -12.58 -2.83 -6.08
N TRP A 85 -12.41 -1.57 -6.48
CA TRP A 85 -11.83 -0.57 -5.58
C TRP A 85 -12.68 -0.36 -4.33
N ALA A 86 -14.02 -0.50 -4.43
CA ALA A 86 -14.93 -0.38 -3.29
C ALA A 86 -14.66 -1.42 -2.19
N ASP A 87 -14.16 -2.60 -2.57
CA ASP A 87 -13.81 -3.67 -1.63
C ASP A 87 -12.46 -3.44 -0.96
N VAL A 88 -11.54 -2.73 -1.61
CA VAL A 88 -10.18 -2.47 -1.09
C VAL A 88 -10.09 -1.17 -0.28
N LYS A 89 -10.74 -0.11 -0.76
CA LYS A 89 -10.68 1.25 -0.21
C LYS A 89 -10.92 1.34 1.31
N PRO A 90 -11.86 0.61 1.94
CA PRO A 90 -12.09 0.69 3.38
C PRO A 90 -10.87 0.32 4.23
N PHE A 91 -9.92 -0.42 3.67
CA PHE A 91 -8.72 -0.90 4.36
C PHE A 91 -7.49 0.01 4.14
N VAL A 92 -7.65 1.14 3.46
CA VAL A 92 -6.56 2.05 3.10
C VAL A 92 -6.68 3.36 3.87
N GLY A 93 -5.76 3.58 4.80
CA GLY A 93 -5.51 4.89 5.41
C GLY A 93 -4.55 5.70 4.55
N VAL A 94 -4.80 7.00 4.41
CA VAL A 94 -3.98 7.91 3.60
C VAL A 94 -3.46 9.03 4.48
N HIS A 95 -2.15 9.27 4.41
CA HIS A 95 -1.48 10.35 5.13
C HIS A 95 -2.05 11.72 4.76
N ALA A 96 -2.11 12.63 5.73
CA ALA A 96 -2.72 13.94 5.54
C ALA A 96 -2.14 14.73 4.34
N ASP A 97 -0.82 14.66 4.14
CA ASP A 97 -0.10 15.32 3.04
C ASP A 97 -0.33 14.67 1.66
N ALA A 98 -0.81 13.43 1.62
CA ALA A 98 -1.08 12.65 0.42
C ALA A 98 -2.54 12.66 -0.03
N ARG A 99 -3.48 13.07 0.82
CA ARG A 99 -4.93 12.99 0.55
C ARG A 99 -5.37 13.60 -0.76
N ALA A 100 -4.89 14.80 -1.08
CA ALA A 100 -5.25 15.48 -2.32
C ALA A 100 -4.77 14.69 -3.55
N CYS A 101 -3.51 14.23 -3.52
CA CYS A 101 -2.92 13.43 -4.59
C CYS A 101 -3.66 12.10 -4.78
N ILE A 102 -3.92 11.36 -3.70
CA ILE A 102 -4.65 10.08 -3.78
C ILE A 102 -6.10 10.30 -4.25
N THR A 103 -6.74 11.41 -3.87
CA THR A 103 -8.10 11.73 -4.34
C THR A 103 -8.14 11.95 -5.85
N GLU A 104 -7.15 12.66 -6.41
CA GLU A 104 -7.01 12.84 -7.86
C GLU A 104 -6.76 11.51 -8.58
N LEU A 105 -5.87 10.67 -8.04
CA LEU A 105 -5.62 9.32 -8.54
C LEU A 105 -6.90 8.47 -8.52
N MET A 106 -7.70 8.53 -7.45
CA MET A 106 -8.97 7.82 -7.39
C MET A 106 -9.95 8.28 -8.48
N GLN A 107 -9.93 9.55 -8.90
CA GLN A 107 -10.86 10.06 -9.91
C GLN A 107 -10.44 9.71 -11.35
N HIS A 108 -9.13 9.63 -11.59
CA HIS A 108 -8.58 9.62 -12.94
C HIS A 108 -7.75 8.37 -13.27
N ALA A 109 -7.32 7.63 -12.26
CA ALA A 109 -6.47 6.45 -12.37
C ALA A 109 -6.81 5.41 -11.28
N GLU A 110 -8.12 5.19 -11.01
CA GLU A 110 -8.60 4.29 -9.95
C GLU A 110 -8.01 2.88 -10.07
N GLN A 111 -7.92 2.38 -11.29
CA GLN A 111 -7.37 1.06 -11.58
C GLN A 111 -5.90 0.97 -11.19
N ASP A 112 -5.07 1.92 -11.66
CA ASP A 112 -3.65 1.95 -11.33
C ASP A 112 -3.43 2.09 -9.81
N LEU A 113 -4.21 2.94 -9.15
CA LEU A 113 -4.17 3.10 -7.70
C LEU A 113 -4.53 1.81 -6.96
N LYS A 114 -5.60 1.12 -7.38
CA LYS A 114 -6.01 -0.15 -6.79
C LYS A 114 -4.90 -1.19 -6.91
N THR A 115 -4.34 -1.35 -8.11
CA THR A 115 -3.26 -2.31 -8.35
C THR A 115 -2.03 -1.97 -7.52
N ALA A 116 -1.65 -0.69 -7.43
CA ALA A 116 -0.54 -0.24 -6.59
C ALA A 116 -0.75 -0.55 -5.11
N VAL A 117 -1.96 -0.33 -4.58
CA VAL A 117 -2.32 -0.68 -3.19
C VAL A 117 -2.21 -2.19 -2.95
N LEU A 118 -2.70 -3.01 -3.88
CA LEU A 118 -2.61 -4.47 -3.76
C LEU A 118 -1.16 -4.95 -3.79
N ILE A 119 -0.32 -4.39 -4.67
CA ILE A 119 1.13 -4.69 -4.69
C ILE A 119 1.76 -4.42 -3.33
N ILE A 120 1.48 -3.25 -2.73
CA ILE A 120 2.01 -2.88 -1.40
C ILE A 120 1.49 -3.84 -0.32
N HIS A 121 0.20 -4.23 -0.38
CA HIS A 121 -0.37 -5.21 0.54
C HIS A 121 0.38 -6.55 0.50
N PHE A 122 0.57 -7.10 -0.70
CA PHE A 122 1.29 -8.36 -0.88
C PHE A 122 2.77 -8.23 -0.53
N TYR A 123 3.40 -7.09 -0.82
CA TYR A 123 4.79 -6.83 -0.43
C TYR A 123 4.96 -6.84 1.08
N ASN A 124 4.09 -6.16 1.82
CA ASN A 124 4.11 -6.12 3.29
C ASN A 124 3.90 -7.50 3.95
N ARG A 125 3.30 -8.45 3.22
CA ARG A 125 3.15 -9.84 3.65
C ARG A 125 4.34 -10.71 3.22
N TYR A 126 4.99 -10.36 2.11
CA TYR A 126 6.12 -11.06 1.55
C TYR A 126 7.41 -10.78 2.32
N ASP A 127 7.70 -9.50 2.59
CA ASP A 127 8.90 -9.05 3.31
C ASP A 127 8.64 -9.05 4.83
N ALA A 128 9.54 -9.69 5.59
CA ALA A 128 9.49 -9.73 7.05
C ALA A 128 9.85 -8.37 7.70
N THR A 129 10.29 -7.40 6.90
CA THR A 129 10.69 -6.05 7.29
C THR A 129 9.95 -4.99 6.45
N PRO A 130 8.61 -4.89 6.55
CA PRO A 130 7.85 -3.90 5.80
C PRO A 130 8.35 -2.48 6.10
N LEU A 131 8.46 -1.65 5.06
CA LEU A 131 8.74 -0.23 5.22
C LEU A 131 7.66 0.38 6.11
N LYS A 132 8.08 1.01 7.21
CA LYS A 132 7.12 1.70 8.07
C LYS A 132 6.55 2.87 7.26
N ALA A 133 5.23 2.89 7.10
CA ALA A 133 4.53 4.12 6.75
C ALA A 133 4.99 5.23 7.71
N GLU A 134 5.04 6.46 7.22
CA GLU A 134 5.41 7.59 8.09
C GLU A 134 4.46 7.61 9.31
N ALA A 135 4.91 8.17 10.43
CA ALA A 135 4.01 8.34 11.57
C ALA A 135 3.08 9.50 11.27
N ASP A 136 1.80 9.24 11.03
CA ASP A 136 0.77 10.29 11.03
C ASP A 136 0.13 10.34 12.42
N ASP A 137 -0.03 11.54 12.97
CA ASP A 137 -0.71 11.89 14.25
C ASP A 137 -2.22 11.55 14.24
N PHE A 138 -2.58 10.36 13.76
CA PHE A 138 -3.91 9.81 13.96
C PHE A 138 -3.90 9.06 15.28
N ASP A 139 -4.34 9.78 16.33
CA ASP A 139 -4.92 9.19 17.53
C ASP A 139 -5.90 8.11 17.08
N GLN A 140 -5.44 6.87 17.18
CA GLN A 140 -6.27 5.69 17.10
C GLN A 140 -7.12 5.75 18.38
N ALA A 141 -8.31 6.34 18.28
CA ALA A 141 -9.35 6.22 19.28
C ALA A 141 -9.80 4.75 19.32
N ASP A 142 -8.97 3.90 19.94
CA ASP A 142 -9.32 2.56 20.40
C ASP A 142 -10.20 2.70 21.65
N ASP A 143 -11.44 3.17 21.47
CA ASP A 143 -12.51 3.01 22.46
C ASP A 143 -13.46 1.88 22.00
N TYR A 144 -12.89 0.74 21.61
CA TYR A 144 -13.59 -0.55 21.69
C TYR A 144 -13.31 -1.20 23.06
N ALA A 145 -13.72 -0.51 24.13
CA ALA A 145 -13.89 -1.11 25.44
C ALA A 145 -15.29 -1.73 25.52
N SER A 146 -15.38 -2.99 25.07
CA SER A 146 -16.30 -4.03 25.53
C SER A 146 -17.79 -3.66 25.67
N ASP A 147 -18.56 -3.94 24.62
CA ASP A 147 -19.96 -4.36 24.77
C ASP A 147 -19.98 -5.73 25.48
N ASP A 148 -20.00 -5.71 26.82
CA ASP A 148 -20.42 -6.87 27.62
C ASP A 148 -21.95 -6.79 27.77
N PHE A 149 -22.66 -7.31 26.76
CA PHE A 149 -24.06 -7.66 26.87
C PHE A 149 -24.22 -9.19 26.77
N ASP A 150 -24.58 -9.75 27.93
CA ASP A 150 -25.46 -10.91 28.14
C ASP A 150 -24.82 -12.31 28.28
N GLU A 151 -24.65 -12.76 29.53
CA GLU A 151 -24.86 -14.16 29.90
C GLU A 151 -25.81 -14.28 31.12
N ASN A 152 -26.95 -14.85 30.80
CA ASN A 152 -28.10 -15.23 31.61
C ASN A 152 -27.76 -16.33 32.65
N TYR A 153 -27.99 -16.08 33.95
CA TYR A 153 -28.44 -17.08 34.97
C TYR A 153 -28.97 -16.42 36.26
#